data_AF-A0A6A4T004-F1
#
_entry.id   AF-A0A6A4T004-F1
#
_cell.length_a   1.000
_cell.length_b   1.000
_cell.length_c   1.000
_cell.angle_alpha   90.00
_cell.angle_beta   90.00
_cell.angle_gamma   90.00
#
_symmetry.space_group_name_H-M   'P 1'
#
loop_
_entity.id
_entity.type
_entity.pdbx_description
1 polymer ?
#
loop_
_entity_poly.entity_id
_entity_poly.type
_entity_poly.pdbx_seq_one_letter_code
_entity_poly.pdbx_strand_id
1 'polypeptide(L)'
;MHRITRRKAREKTLGVHLDLKDFYEGQLMLAMSTVDTSEILHKNSNTINNSMLTAAVFHLGECVVAARFARLSVKRADLKFLYLNSQPRFNTNNEFVSVNLQIATMGRRPARCYRYCKNKPYPKSRFCRGVPDPKIRIFDLGRKKAKVDEFPLCGHMVSDEYEQLSSEALEAARICANKYMVKTCGKDGFHIRMRLHPFHVIRINKMLSCAGADRLQTGMRGAFGKPQGTVARVHIGQVIMSVRTKAQNKEHVIEALRRAKFKFPGRQKIHISKKYGFTKFNACDFDDMMAEKRLISDGCGVKYIPSRGPLSRWKALHAV
;
A
#
# COMPACT_ATOMS: atom_id res chain seq x y z
N MET A 1 38.09 -36.10 6.92
CA MET A 1 38.02 -35.72 8.36
C MET A 1 38.87 -34.46 8.58
N HIS A 2 38.26 -33.29 8.84
CA HIS A 2 38.83 -32.13 9.58
C HIS A 2 37.77 -31.01 9.59
N ARG A 3 37.00 -30.87 10.69
CA ARG A 3 37.17 -29.99 11.86
C ARG A 3 36.71 -28.54 11.63
N ILE A 4 35.52 -28.28 12.15
CA ILE A 4 34.86 -26.99 12.33
C ILE A 4 35.52 -26.26 13.50
N THR A 5 35.97 -25.02 13.32
CA THR A 5 36.42 -24.12 14.41
C THR A 5 35.51 -22.90 14.55
N ARG A 6 34.91 -22.76 15.74
CA ARG A 6 34.07 -21.63 16.17
C ARG A 6 34.96 -20.41 16.48
N ARG A 7 34.59 -19.22 15.99
CA ARG A 7 35.20 -17.94 16.39
C ARG A 7 34.44 -17.32 17.57
N LYS A 8 35.13 -17.16 18.70
CA LYS A 8 34.78 -16.33 19.87
C LYS A 8 34.95 -14.84 19.52
N ALA A 9 33.96 -14.00 19.83
CA ALA A 9 34.11 -12.54 19.83
C ALA A 9 34.43 -12.05 21.25
N ARG A 10 35.42 -11.16 21.36
CA ARG A 10 35.98 -10.59 22.60
C ARG A 10 35.21 -9.33 23.02
N GLU A 11 35.01 -9.19 24.32
CA GLU A 11 34.66 -7.95 25.01
C GLU A 11 35.78 -6.90 24.90
N LYS A 12 35.40 -5.62 24.83
CA LYS A 12 36.27 -4.48 25.15
C LYS A 12 35.49 -3.47 25.98
N THR A 13 35.79 -3.48 27.27
CA THR A 13 35.57 -2.42 28.26
C THR A 13 36.48 -1.23 27.96
N LEU A 14 35.94 -0.01 27.97
CA LEU A 14 36.68 1.23 28.14
C LEU A 14 35.82 2.11 29.05
N GLY A 15 36.23 2.20 30.31
CA GLY A 15 35.66 3.12 31.30
C GLY A 15 36.32 4.49 31.21
N VAL A 16 35.56 5.50 31.60
CA VAL A 16 36.10 6.76 32.13
C VAL A 16 35.33 7.03 33.43
N HIS A 17 36.11 7.13 34.50
CA HIS A 17 35.73 7.38 35.89
C HIS A 17 35.89 8.87 36.19
N LEU A 18 35.08 9.43 37.10
CA LEU A 18 35.26 10.64 37.95
C LEU A 18 33.86 10.95 38.56
N ASP A 19 33.49 10.48 39.74
CA ASP A 19 33.83 10.88 41.13
C ASP A 19 32.88 11.92 41.77
N LEU A 20 32.65 11.69 43.07
CA LEU A 20 31.97 12.49 44.12
C LEU A 20 30.44 12.34 44.18
N LYS A 21 29.92 11.62 45.19
CA LYS A 21 29.59 12.09 46.56
C LYS A 21 28.48 13.14 46.55
N ASP A 22 27.49 12.89 47.42
CA ASP A 22 26.30 13.70 47.75
C ASP A 22 25.10 13.35 46.84
N PHE A 23 24.14 12.52 47.25
CA PHE A 23 23.25 12.75 48.39
C PHE A 23 22.64 11.43 48.90
N TYR A 24 22.70 11.26 50.23
CA TYR A 24 21.81 10.47 51.10
C TYR A 24 20.34 10.55 50.62
N GLU A 25 19.45 9.57 50.74
CA GLU A 25 19.03 8.82 51.94
C GLU A 25 17.87 7.87 51.57
N GLY A 26 17.68 6.76 52.29
CA GLY A 26 16.34 6.16 52.46
C GLY A 26 16.03 4.81 51.78
N GLN A 27 16.51 3.72 52.39
CA GLN A 27 15.93 2.38 52.30
C GLN A 27 14.45 2.36 52.75
N LEU A 28 13.62 1.48 52.15
CA LEU A 28 12.97 0.38 52.90
C LEU A 28 12.10 -0.54 52.02
N MET A 29 12.39 -1.83 52.15
CA MET A 29 11.57 -2.97 51.73
C MET A 29 10.31 -3.12 52.58
N LEU A 30 9.23 -3.70 52.02
CA LEU A 30 8.53 -4.85 52.62
C LEU A 30 7.42 -5.40 51.71
N ALA A 31 7.48 -6.71 51.50
CA ALA A 31 6.38 -7.54 50.99
C ALA A 31 5.29 -7.67 52.06
N MET A 32 4.01 -7.77 51.67
CA MET A 32 3.00 -8.55 52.39
C MET A 32 1.76 -8.82 51.51
N SER A 33 1.18 -9.97 51.78
CA SER A 33 0.20 -10.80 51.09
C SER A 33 -1.27 -10.48 51.43
N THR A 34 -2.19 -10.84 50.52
CA THR A 34 -3.60 -11.33 50.73
C THR A 34 -4.60 -10.38 51.44
N VAL A 35 -5.88 -10.23 51.10
CA VAL A 35 -7.02 -11.16 51.27
C VAL A 35 -8.28 -10.50 50.69
N ASP A 36 -9.22 -11.34 50.28
CA ASP A 36 -10.63 -11.16 49.92
C ASP A 36 -11.42 -10.02 50.61
N THR A 37 -12.29 -9.39 49.83
CA THR A 37 -13.32 -8.46 50.29
C THR A 37 -14.58 -9.20 50.75
N SER A 38 -14.69 -9.46 52.05
CA SER A 38 -15.96 -9.68 52.74
C SER A 38 -15.76 -9.46 54.24
N GLU A 39 -16.72 -8.78 54.90
CA GLU A 39 -16.69 -8.27 56.29
C GLU A 39 -15.92 -6.93 56.39
N ILE A 40 -16.51 -5.80 56.76
CA ILE A 40 -17.23 -5.51 58.01
C ILE A 40 -18.27 -4.39 57.74
N LEU A 41 -19.53 -4.72 58.00
CA LEU A 41 -20.59 -3.78 58.36
C LEU A 41 -20.47 -3.41 59.84
N HIS A 42 -21.03 -2.26 60.22
CA HIS A 42 -21.39 -1.81 61.57
C HIS A 42 -20.31 -1.20 62.48
N LYS A 43 -20.26 0.16 62.53
CA LYS A 43 -20.87 1.00 63.60
C LYS A 43 -20.36 2.46 63.53
N ASN A 44 -21.32 3.40 63.54
CA ASN A 44 -21.40 4.73 64.21
C ASN A 44 -20.07 5.43 64.59
N SER A 45 -19.84 6.73 64.44
CA SER A 45 -20.72 7.91 64.32
C SER A 45 -19.83 9.15 64.16
N ASN A 46 -20.36 10.19 63.48
CA ASN A 46 -20.03 11.62 63.61
C ASN A 46 -18.56 12.05 63.40
N THR A 47 -18.26 12.72 62.29
CA THR A 47 -18.22 14.20 62.16
C THR A 47 -17.54 14.54 60.83
N ILE A 48 -18.13 15.52 60.14
CA ILE A 48 -17.90 15.91 58.75
C ILE A 48 -16.54 16.59 58.56
N ASN A 49 -15.83 16.27 57.47
CA ASN A 49 -14.99 17.24 56.75
C ASN A 49 -15.37 17.25 55.26
N ASN A 50 -15.98 18.35 54.85
CA ASN A 50 -16.73 18.56 53.60
C ASN A 50 -15.83 18.87 52.37
N SER A 51 -14.60 18.36 52.31
CA SER A 51 -13.67 18.63 51.20
C SER A 51 -13.32 17.41 50.33
N MET A 52 -13.70 16.19 50.73
CA MET A 52 -13.48 14.98 49.92
C MET A 52 -14.72 14.46 49.17
N LEU A 53 -15.92 14.93 49.52
CA LEU A 53 -17.16 14.50 48.84
C LEU A 53 -17.43 15.25 47.52
N THR A 54 -16.82 16.41 47.31
CA THR A 54 -16.93 17.17 46.04
C THR A 54 -16.08 16.59 44.91
N ALA A 55 -15.01 15.85 45.22
CA ALA A 55 -14.18 15.19 44.20
C ALA A 55 -14.78 13.85 43.72
N ALA A 56 -15.53 13.15 44.57
CA ALA A 56 -16.12 11.86 44.23
C ALA A 56 -17.42 11.97 43.41
N VAL A 57 -18.17 13.08 43.53
CA VAL A 57 -19.42 13.28 42.78
C VAL A 57 -19.17 13.77 41.33
N PHE A 58 -18.05 14.45 41.06
CA PHE A 58 -17.67 14.82 39.69
C PHE A 58 -17.22 13.63 38.84
N HIS A 59 -16.72 12.56 39.46
CA HIS A 59 -16.19 11.39 38.75
C HIS A 59 -17.25 10.39 38.24
N LEU A 60 -18.50 10.49 38.71
CA LEU A 60 -19.61 9.63 38.25
C LEU A 60 -20.61 10.36 37.33
N GLY A 61 -20.60 11.69 37.30
CA GLY A 61 -21.51 12.49 36.46
C GLY A 61 -21.17 12.48 34.96
N GLU A 62 -19.90 12.45 34.59
CA GLU A 62 -19.49 12.49 33.17
C GLU A 62 -19.62 11.13 32.46
N CYS A 63 -19.62 10.02 33.21
CA CYS A 63 -19.81 8.70 32.62
C CYS A 63 -21.25 8.45 32.12
N VAL A 64 -22.25 9.11 32.71
CA VAL A 64 -23.67 8.90 32.33
C VAL A 64 -24.08 9.75 31.12
N VAL A 65 -23.48 10.92 30.92
CA VAL A 65 -23.78 11.78 29.76
C VAL A 65 -23.21 11.19 28.47
N ALA A 66 -22.04 10.53 28.53
CA ALA A 66 -21.47 9.81 27.39
C ALA A 66 -22.34 8.62 26.93
N ALA A 67 -23.08 7.98 27.85
CA ALA A 67 -23.96 6.86 27.54
C ALA A 67 -25.32 7.29 26.95
N ARG A 68 -25.75 8.54 27.14
CA ARG A 68 -27.07 9.02 26.68
C ARG A 68 -27.07 9.54 25.24
N PHE A 69 -25.92 9.92 24.68
CA PHE A 69 -25.79 10.30 23.27
C PHE A 69 -25.61 9.11 22.31
N ALA A 70 -25.36 7.91 22.83
CA ALA A 70 -25.14 6.70 22.02
C ALA A 70 -26.43 5.96 21.59
N ARG A 71 -27.61 6.56 21.77
CA ARG A 71 -28.91 5.94 21.45
C ARG A 71 -29.63 6.51 20.22
N LEU A 72 -28.95 7.23 19.33
CA LEU A 72 -29.50 7.66 18.05
C LEU A 72 -28.49 7.51 16.91
N SER A 73 -28.42 6.29 16.37
CA SER A 73 -28.11 5.93 14.96
C SER A 73 -27.33 4.62 14.89
N VAL A 74 -28.04 3.51 15.12
CA VAL A 74 -27.55 2.17 14.79
C VAL A 74 -27.58 1.99 13.27
N LYS A 75 -26.54 2.46 12.58
CA LYS A 75 -26.17 1.96 11.25
C LYS A 75 -24.64 1.88 11.15
N ARG A 76 -24.12 0.65 11.24
CA ARG A 76 -22.72 0.22 11.01
C ARG A 76 -21.67 0.91 11.88
N ALA A 77 -21.31 0.27 12.99
CA ALA A 77 -20.03 0.52 13.64
C ALA A 77 -19.30 -0.82 13.82
N ASP A 78 -18.18 -0.97 13.11
CA ASP A 78 -17.18 -2.01 13.32
C ASP A 78 -16.68 -1.93 14.78
N LEU A 79 -16.66 -3.05 15.50
CA LEU A 79 -16.05 -3.14 16.83
C LEU A 79 -14.56 -2.78 16.73
N LYS A 80 -14.18 -1.62 17.30
CA LYS A 80 -12.80 -1.19 17.50
C LYS A 80 -12.39 -1.47 18.95
N PHE A 81 -11.35 -2.27 19.14
CA PHE A 81 -10.66 -2.40 20.41
C PHE A 81 -9.74 -1.18 20.60
N LEU A 82 -9.95 -0.43 21.68
CA LEU A 82 -9.10 0.70 22.09
C LEU A 82 -7.99 0.18 23.00
N TYR A 83 -6.73 0.42 22.62
CA TYR A 83 -5.58 0.21 23.50
C TYR A 83 -5.08 1.58 23.97
N LEU A 84 -5.21 1.85 25.27
CA LEU A 84 -4.63 3.02 25.94
C LEU A 84 -3.17 2.72 26.26
N ASN A 85 -2.24 3.22 25.45
CA ASN A 85 -0.81 3.20 25.76
C ASN A 85 -0.26 4.63 25.70
N SER A 86 -0.61 5.45 26.70
CA SER A 86 0.12 6.67 27.05
C SER A 86 -0.50 7.27 28.30
N GLN A 87 0.27 7.40 29.38
CA GLN A 87 -0.14 8.25 30.50
C GLN A 87 -0.20 9.72 30.05
N PRO A 88 -1.20 10.49 30.47
CA PRO A 88 -1.31 11.90 30.13
C PRO A 88 -0.17 12.68 30.78
N ARG A 89 0.65 13.37 29.98
CA ARG A 89 1.55 14.41 30.50
C ARG A 89 0.86 15.76 30.39
N PHE A 90 0.60 16.39 31.52
CA PHE A 90 0.17 17.78 31.61
C PHE A 90 1.39 18.70 31.56
N ASN A 91 1.31 19.81 30.83
CA ASN A 91 2.22 20.94 30.98
C ASN A 91 1.55 22.00 31.88
N THR A 92 2.34 22.89 32.49
CA THR A 92 1.95 23.82 33.58
C THR A 92 0.83 24.82 33.27
N ASN A 93 0.28 24.80 32.05
CA ASN A 93 -0.77 25.73 31.60
C ASN A 93 -2.12 25.05 31.29
N ASN A 94 -2.33 23.79 31.69
CA ASN A 94 -3.63 23.10 31.59
C ASN A 94 -4.27 23.09 30.18
N GLU A 95 -3.47 23.09 29.11
CA GLU A 95 -3.97 22.88 27.75
C GLU A 95 -3.98 21.39 27.37
N PHE A 96 -5.13 20.92 26.89
CA PHE A 96 -5.32 19.56 26.37
C PHE A 96 -4.48 19.36 25.10
N VAL A 97 -3.36 18.64 25.20
CA VAL A 97 -2.62 18.20 24.02
C VAL A 97 -3.42 17.08 23.35
N SER A 98 -3.85 17.30 22.12
CA SER A 98 -4.60 16.32 21.31
C SER A 98 -3.90 14.97 21.30
N VAL A 99 -4.54 13.95 21.89
CA VAL A 99 -4.06 12.57 21.84
C VAL A 99 -4.27 12.05 20.42
N ASN A 100 -3.20 11.98 19.62
CA ASN A 100 -3.25 11.35 18.31
C ASN A 100 -3.58 9.87 18.48
N LEU A 101 -4.84 9.51 18.24
CA LEU A 101 -5.32 8.13 18.23
C LEU A 101 -4.73 7.41 17.01
N GLN A 102 -3.54 6.84 17.17
CA GLN A 102 -2.96 5.94 16.18
C GLN A 102 -3.73 4.62 16.22
N ILE A 103 -4.77 4.50 15.38
CA ILE A 103 -5.41 3.23 15.09
C ILE A 103 -4.35 2.30 14.50
N ALA A 104 -3.92 1.31 15.28
CA ALA A 104 -3.06 0.24 14.79
C ALA A 104 -3.84 -0.56 13.73
N THR A 105 -3.74 -0.12 12.48
CA THR A 105 -4.32 -0.85 11.35
C THR A 105 -3.70 -2.25 11.33
N MET A 106 -4.53 -3.30 11.46
CA MET A 106 -4.04 -4.67 11.29
C MET A 106 -3.28 -4.77 9.98
N GLY A 107 -1.99 -5.10 10.08
CA GLY A 107 -1.07 -5.07 8.97
C GLY A 107 -1.49 -6.01 7.83
N ARG A 108 -1.20 -5.61 6.60
CA ARG A 108 -1.36 -6.48 5.44
C ARG A 108 -0.38 -7.65 5.52
N ARG A 109 -0.80 -8.82 5.03
CA ARG A 109 0.13 -9.96 4.89
C ARG A 109 1.28 -9.57 3.94
N PRO A 110 2.51 -10.04 4.21
CA PRO A 110 3.64 -9.80 3.31
C PRO A 110 3.37 -10.40 1.93
N ALA A 111 3.85 -9.73 0.88
CA ALA A 111 3.59 -10.12 -0.52
C ALA A 111 4.10 -11.53 -0.87
N ARG A 112 5.06 -12.08 -0.11
CA ARG A 112 5.55 -13.46 -0.26
C ARG A 112 4.42 -14.51 -0.22
N CYS A 113 3.34 -14.25 0.53
CA CYS A 113 2.19 -15.16 0.61
C CYS A 113 1.41 -15.29 -0.70
N TYR A 114 1.47 -14.25 -1.55
CA TYR A 114 0.65 -14.13 -2.76
C TYR A 114 1.49 -14.02 -4.04
N ARG A 115 2.81 -14.12 -3.96
CA ARG A 115 3.71 -13.92 -5.12
C ARG A 115 3.43 -14.89 -6.26
N TYR A 116 3.20 -16.17 -5.97
CA TYR A 116 3.09 -17.19 -7.02
C TYR A 116 1.67 -17.42 -7.51
N CYS A 117 1.55 -17.61 -8.82
CA CYS A 117 0.32 -17.94 -9.53
C CYS A 117 -0.12 -19.41 -9.33
N LYS A 118 -0.50 -19.78 -8.10
CA LYS A 118 -0.88 -21.17 -7.77
C LYS A 118 -2.35 -21.53 -8.02
N ASN A 119 -3.25 -20.57 -7.87
CA ASN A 119 -4.69 -20.82 -7.94
C ASN A 119 -5.25 -20.52 -9.35
N LYS A 120 -6.44 -21.03 -9.64
CA LYS A 120 -7.22 -20.61 -10.82
C LYS A 120 -7.54 -19.10 -10.74
N PRO A 121 -7.63 -18.39 -11.88
CA PRO A 121 -8.02 -16.98 -11.88
C PRO A 121 -9.37 -16.80 -11.19
N TYR A 122 -9.41 -15.88 -10.22
CA TYR A 122 -10.60 -15.58 -9.42
C TYR A 122 -10.90 -14.09 -9.50
N PRO A 123 -11.75 -13.64 -10.44
CA PRO A 123 -12.06 -12.23 -10.63
C PRO A 123 -13.22 -11.74 -9.75
N LYS A 124 -13.33 -10.42 -9.63
CA LYS A 124 -14.55 -9.77 -9.11
C LYS A 124 -15.72 -10.15 -10.02
N SER A 125 -16.72 -10.83 -9.48
CA SER A 125 -17.84 -11.42 -10.23
C SER A 125 -19.10 -11.47 -9.35
N ARG A 126 -20.24 -11.91 -9.91
CA ARG A 126 -21.49 -12.10 -9.15
C ARG A 126 -21.35 -13.05 -7.95
N PHE A 127 -20.40 -13.97 -8.02
CA PHE A 127 -20.09 -14.96 -6.99
C PHE A 127 -19.07 -14.44 -5.96
N CYS A 128 -18.11 -13.61 -6.39
CA CYS A 128 -17.12 -12.99 -5.52
C CYS A 128 -17.55 -11.57 -5.13
N ARG A 129 -18.42 -11.47 -4.10
CA ARG A 129 -18.92 -10.20 -3.55
C ARG A 129 -18.00 -9.67 -2.45
N GLY A 130 -18.10 -8.37 -2.16
CA GLY A 130 -17.31 -7.71 -1.10
C GLY A 130 -15.81 -7.55 -1.42
N VAL A 131 -15.45 -7.59 -2.70
CA VAL A 131 -14.06 -7.39 -3.15
C VAL A 131 -13.67 -5.92 -2.95
N PRO A 132 -12.58 -5.63 -2.22
CA PRO A 132 -12.09 -4.28 -2.12
C PRO A 132 -11.53 -3.82 -3.47
N ASP A 133 -11.69 -2.55 -3.74
CA ASP A 133 -11.19 -1.99 -4.98
C ASP A 133 -9.66 -1.94 -5.03
N PRO A 134 -9.06 -2.02 -6.22
CA PRO A 134 -7.61 -1.94 -6.39
C PRO A 134 -7.05 -0.59 -5.92
N LYS A 135 -5.83 -0.61 -5.39
CA LYS A 135 -5.13 0.61 -4.99
C LYS A 135 -4.76 1.48 -6.19
N ILE A 136 -4.34 0.87 -7.29
CA ILE A 136 -4.14 1.56 -8.56
C ILE A 136 -5.48 1.94 -9.18
N ARG A 137 -5.66 3.24 -9.42
CA ARG A 137 -6.87 3.80 -10.06
C ARG A 137 -6.58 4.43 -11.42
N ILE A 138 -5.38 4.96 -11.59
CA ILE A 138 -4.97 5.67 -12.80
C ILE A 138 -3.91 4.83 -13.51
N PHE A 139 -4.18 4.46 -14.76
CA PHE A 139 -3.27 3.63 -15.56
C PHE A 139 -2.43 4.46 -16.54
N ASP A 140 -2.93 5.62 -16.98
CA ASP A 140 -2.25 6.52 -17.91
C ASP A 140 -1.87 7.85 -17.24
N LEU A 141 -0.63 8.32 -17.45
CA LEU A 141 -0.04 9.52 -16.83
C LEU A 141 0.73 10.37 -17.81
N GLY A 142 1.01 11.61 -17.42
CA GLY A 142 1.65 12.61 -18.28
C GLY A 142 0.67 13.10 -19.34
N ARG A 143 1.19 13.43 -20.52
CA ARG A 143 0.39 13.97 -21.63
C ARG A 143 -0.30 12.86 -22.43
N LYS A 144 -1.36 12.28 -21.86
CA LYS A 144 -2.15 11.20 -22.49
C LYS A 144 -2.86 11.60 -23.80
N LYS A 145 -3.15 12.88 -23.97
CA LYS A 145 -3.76 13.46 -25.18
C LYS A 145 -2.75 13.79 -26.29
N ALA A 146 -1.45 13.62 -26.05
CA ALA A 146 -0.43 13.86 -27.07
C ALA A 146 -0.68 13.00 -28.30
N LYS A 147 -0.48 13.60 -29.48
CA LYS A 147 -0.56 12.88 -30.74
C LYS A 147 0.51 11.79 -30.81
N VAL A 148 0.31 10.82 -31.69
CA VAL A 148 1.27 9.73 -31.90
C VAL A 148 2.63 10.28 -32.35
N ASP A 149 2.64 11.27 -33.24
CA ASP A 149 3.84 11.85 -33.86
C ASP A 149 4.78 12.51 -32.85
N GLU A 150 4.26 13.00 -31.71
CA GLU A 150 5.05 13.74 -30.72
C GLU A 150 6.02 12.85 -29.91
N PHE A 151 5.70 11.56 -29.76
CA PHE A 151 6.43 10.64 -28.88
C PHE A 151 6.85 9.36 -29.60
N PRO A 152 7.93 9.42 -30.40
CA PRO A 152 8.44 8.27 -31.18
C PRO A 152 9.08 7.19 -30.32
N LEU A 153 9.77 7.56 -29.23
CA LEU A 153 10.53 6.61 -28.43
C LEU A 153 9.61 5.88 -27.45
N CYS A 154 9.80 4.57 -27.29
CA CYS A 154 9.14 3.80 -26.23
C CYS A 154 10.08 2.91 -25.43
N GLY A 155 9.99 3.01 -24.10
CA GLY A 155 10.60 2.08 -23.14
C GLY A 155 9.56 1.16 -22.52
N HIS A 156 9.89 -0.12 -22.40
CA HIS A 156 9.06 -1.15 -21.78
C HIS A 156 9.79 -1.77 -20.59
N MET A 157 9.06 -1.96 -19.49
CA MET A 157 9.46 -2.86 -18.42
C MET A 157 8.71 -4.17 -18.56
N VAL A 158 9.46 -5.26 -18.60
CA VAL A 158 8.95 -6.61 -18.86
C VAL A 158 9.26 -7.52 -17.68
N SER A 159 8.31 -8.38 -17.32
CA SER A 159 8.52 -9.42 -16.30
C SER A 159 9.33 -10.58 -16.88
N ASP A 160 10.33 -11.05 -16.15
CA ASP A 160 11.09 -12.27 -16.47
C ASP A 160 10.58 -13.48 -15.66
N GLU A 161 9.52 -13.29 -14.88
CA GLU A 161 8.97 -14.30 -13.97
C GLU A 161 7.46 -14.46 -14.14
N TYR A 162 6.97 -15.66 -13.80
CA TYR A 162 5.55 -15.96 -13.70
C TYR A 162 5.05 -15.74 -12.28
N GLU A 163 4.48 -14.57 -12.02
CA GLU A 163 4.09 -14.14 -10.67
C GLU A 163 2.85 -13.25 -10.64
N GLN A 164 2.43 -12.90 -9.43
CA GLN A 164 1.33 -12.00 -9.15
C GLN A 164 1.89 -10.68 -8.60
N LEU A 165 1.59 -9.58 -9.29
CA LEU A 165 1.93 -8.23 -8.86
C LEU A 165 0.75 -7.62 -8.11
N SER A 166 0.98 -7.15 -6.88
CA SER A 166 -0.08 -6.53 -6.09
C SER A 166 -0.51 -5.18 -6.66
N SER A 167 -1.78 -4.81 -6.46
CA SER A 167 -2.29 -3.49 -6.86
C SER A 167 -1.51 -2.34 -6.19
N GLU A 168 -0.97 -2.60 -5.00
CA GLU A 168 -0.11 -1.72 -4.23
C GLU A 168 1.26 -1.53 -4.88
N ALA A 169 1.89 -2.63 -5.33
CA ALA A 169 3.17 -2.57 -6.02
C ALA A 169 3.03 -1.83 -7.36
N LEU A 170 1.94 -2.08 -8.09
CA LEU A 170 1.64 -1.35 -9.33
C LEU A 170 1.50 0.15 -9.07
N GLU A 171 0.77 0.56 -8.02
CA GLU A 171 0.61 1.97 -7.68
C GLU A 171 1.94 2.61 -7.21
N ALA A 172 2.74 1.90 -6.41
CA ALA A 172 4.04 2.37 -5.95
C ALA A 172 5.03 2.56 -7.13
N ALA A 173 5.09 1.59 -8.04
CA ALA A 173 5.92 1.66 -9.24
C ALA A 173 5.50 2.83 -10.14
N ARG A 174 4.18 2.99 -10.32
CA ARG A 174 3.57 4.08 -11.08
C ARG A 174 3.96 5.45 -10.52
N ILE A 175 3.79 5.67 -9.22
CA ILE A 175 4.15 6.93 -8.56
C ILE A 175 5.66 7.20 -8.69
N CYS A 176 6.48 6.16 -8.51
CA CYS A 176 7.93 6.28 -8.56
C CYS A 176 8.42 6.73 -9.94
N ALA A 177 7.94 6.07 -11.02
CA ALA A 177 8.27 6.45 -12.39
C ALA A 177 7.78 7.88 -12.70
N ASN A 178 6.54 8.19 -12.34
CA ASN A 178 5.95 9.51 -12.60
C ASN A 178 6.72 10.64 -11.90
N LYS A 179 7.08 10.47 -10.62
CA LYS A 179 7.80 11.50 -9.86
C LYS A 179 9.16 11.82 -10.48
N TYR A 180 9.88 10.79 -10.97
CA TYR A 180 11.16 11.00 -11.63
C TYR A 180 11.01 11.68 -13.00
N MET A 181 10.06 11.22 -13.81
CA MET A 181 9.83 11.76 -15.16
C MET A 181 9.32 13.20 -15.13
N VAL A 182 8.44 13.56 -14.18
CA VAL A 182 7.98 14.95 -14.01
C VAL A 182 9.15 15.87 -13.62
N LYS A 183 10.05 15.41 -12.75
CA LYS A 183 11.21 16.20 -12.31
C LYS A 183 12.23 16.44 -13.44
N THR A 184 12.41 15.46 -14.34
CA THR A 184 13.48 15.49 -15.36
C THR A 184 12.99 16.00 -16.72
N CYS A 185 11.86 15.48 -17.22
CA CYS A 185 11.35 15.78 -18.56
C CYS A 185 10.16 16.76 -18.55
N GLY A 186 9.67 17.15 -17.38
CA GLY A 186 8.42 17.89 -17.23
C GLY A 186 7.17 17.02 -17.45
N LYS A 187 6.01 17.51 -16.99
CA LYS A 187 4.73 16.78 -17.07
C LYS A 187 4.29 16.47 -18.51
N ASP A 188 4.66 17.35 -19.44
CA ASP A 188 4.27 17.26 -20.84
C ASP A 188 5.29 16.53 -21.73
N GLY A 189 6.42 16.10 -21.18
CA GLY A 189 7.50 15.45 -21.93
C GLY A 189 7.32 13.94 -22.13
N PHE A 190 6.27 13.33 -21.56
CA PHE A 190 6.09 11.88 -21.56
C PHE A 190 4.64 11.43 -21.44
N HIS A 191 4.41 10.15 -21.77
CA HIS A 191 3.18 9.42 -21.47
C HIS A 191 3.52 8.03 -20.91
N ILE A 192 3.15 7.78 -19.65
CA ILE A 192 3.31 6.45 -19.02
C ILE A 192 1.98 5.72 -19.08
N ARG A 193 2.02 4.44 -19.44
CA ARG A 193 0.89 3.51 -19.38
C ARG A 193 1.26 2.27 -18.58
N MET A 194 0.49 2.02 -17.54
CA MET A 194 0.46 0.72 -16.86
C MET A 194 -0.35 -0.25 -17.73
N ARG A 195 0.30 -1.30 -18.22
CA ARG A 195 -0.32 -2.29 -19.12
C ARG A 195 -1.11 -3.35 -18.37
N LEU A 196 -0.72 -3.61 -17.12
CA LEU A 196 -1.33 -4.63 -16.27
C LEU A 196 -2.51 -4.07 -15.48
N HIS A 197 -3.58 -4.85 -15.41
CA HIS A 197 -4.74 -4.58 -14.58
C HIS A 197 -4.91 -5.67 -13.51
N PRO A 198 -5.12 -5.31 -12.24
CA PRO A 198 -5.27 -6.27 -11.15
C PRO A 198 -6.70 -6.82 -11.09
N PHE A 199 -6.98 -7.84 -11.89
CA PHE A 199 -8.30 -8.48 -11.91
C PHE A 199 -8.43 -9.65 -10.93
N HIS A 200 -7.32 -10.30 -10.56
CA HIS A 200 -7.38 -11.45 -9.68
C HIS A 200 -7.52 -11.01 -8.22
N VAL A 201 -8.44 -11.63 -7.49
CA VAL A 201 -8.72 -11.34 -6.08
C VAL A 201 -8.01 -12.35 -5.20
N ILE A 202 -7.20 -11.84 -4.26
CA ILE A 202 -6.58 -12.63 -3.20
C ILE A 202 -7.52 -12.79 -2.02
N ARG A 203 -7.49 -13.98 -1.40
CA ARG A 203 -8.33 -14.32 -0.25
C ARG A 203 -7.50 -14.61 0.98
N ILE A 204 -8.03 -14.22 2.13
CA ILE A 204 -7.41 -14.44 3.44
C ILE A 204 -8.41 -15.14 4.37
N ASN A 205 -8.00 -16.27 4.93
CA ASN A 205 -8.63 -16.77 6.15
C ASN A 205 -7.96 -16.04 7.32
N LYS A 206 -8.66 -15.08 7.94
CA LYS A 206 -8.11 -14.26 9.03
C LYS A 206 -8.18 -15.07 10.31
N MET A 207 -7.02 -15.29 10.92
CA MET A 207 -6.94 -15.83 12.27
C MET A 207 -6.96 -14.69 13.29
N LEU A 208 -7.64 -14.89 14.41
CA LEU A 208 -7.59 -13.98 15.54
C LEU A 208 -6.24 -14.17 16.26
N SER A 209 -5.55 -13.06 16.50
CA SER A 209 -4.31 -13.03 17.27
C SER A 209 -4.62 -12.41 18.63
N CYS A 210 -5.25 -13.17 19.51
CA CYS A 210 -5.47 -12.81 20.91
C CYS A 210 -5.26 -14.04 21.81
N ALA A 211 -4.95 -13.82 23.09
CA ALA A 211 -4.90 -14.91 24.06
C ALA A 211 -6.29 -15.58 24.15
N GLY A 212 -6.33 -16.91 24.10
CA GLY A 212 -7.59 -17.66 24.05
C GLY A 212 -8.32 -17.64 22.70
N ALA A 213 -7.69 -17.18 21.61
CA ALA A 213 -8.30 -17.14 20.27
C ALA A 213 -8.85 -18.49 19.78
N ASP A 214 -8.26 -19.60 20.22
CA ASP A 214 -8.70 -20.96 19.90
C ASP A 214 -10.17 -21.22 20.30
N ARG A 215 -10.63 -20.59 21.39
CA ARG A 215 -12.02 -20.73 21.86
C ARG A 215 -13.01 -19.89 21.03
N LEU A 216 -12.52 -18.83 20.38
CA LEU A 216 -13.33 -17.83 19.68
C LEU A 216 -13.34 -18.04 18.15
N GLN A 217 -12.44 -18.86 17.63
CA GLN A 217 -12.28 -19.06 16.19
C GLN A 217 -12.40 -20.52 15.82
N THR A 218 -13.04 -20.80 14.68
CA THR A 218 -13.18 -22.16 14.11
C THR A 218 -11.90 -22.75 13.52
N GLY A 219 -10.74 -22.08 13.71
CA GLY A 219 -9.46 -22.47 13.14
C GLY A 219 -9.53 -22.66 11.61
N MET A 220 -9.28 -23.89 11.15
CA MET A 220 -9.28 -24.27 9.73
C MET A 220 -10.62 -24.86 9.25
N ARG A 221 -11.62 -25.00 10.11
CA ARG A 221 -12.96 -25.44 9.70
C ARG A 221 -13.61 -24.35 8.84
N GLY A 222 -14.03 -24.71 7.61
CA GLY A 222 -14.61 -23.75 6.66
C GLY A 222 -13.61 -22.72 6.14
N ALA A 223 -12.34 -23.10 5.90
CA ALA A 223 -11.22 -22.21 5.55
C ALA A 223 -11.29 -21.53 4.15
N PHE A 224 -12.48 -21.16 3.67
CA PHE A 224 -12.64 -20.31 2.50
C PHE A 224 -12.47 -18.83 2.89
N GLY A 225 -11.29 -18.28 2.58
CA GLY A 225 -10.95 -16.91 2.94
C GLY A 225 -11.87 -15.85 2.35
N LYS A 226 -11.97 -14.70 3.02
CA LYS A 226 -12.65 -13.51 2.51
C LYS A 226 -11.74 -12.73 1.54
N PRO A 227 -12.28 -12.01 0.54
CA PRO A 227 -11.47 -11.21 -0.37
C PRO A 227 -10.77 -10.06 0.38
N GLN A 228 -9.47 -9.88 0.16
CA GLN A 228 -8.64 -8.90 0.88
C GLN A 228 -7.99 -7.85 -0.03
N GLY A 229 -7.70 -8.21 -1.28
CA GLY A 229 -7.00 -7.34 -2.21
C GLY A 229 -7.04 -7.89 -3.63
N THR A 230 -6.50 -7.11 -4.55
CA THR A 230 -6.42 -7.47 -5.97
C THR A 230 -4.97 -7.48 -6.44
N VAL A 231 -4.69 -8.38 -7.38
CA VAL A 231 -3.38 -8.63 -7.95
C VAL A 231 -3.50 -8.81 -9.46
N ALA A 232 -2.48 -8.40 -10.20
CA ALA A 232 -2.33 -8.69 -11.61
C ALA A 232 -1.49 -9.95 -11.76
N ARG A 233 -1.96 -10.92 -12.56
CA ARG A 233 -1.18 -12.10 -12.92
C ARG A 233 -0.34 -11.77 -14.14
N VAL A 234 0.94 -12.10 -14.11
CA VAL A 234 1.91 -11.72 -15.13
C VAL A 234 2.62 -12.95 -15.65
N HIS A 235 2.78 -13.00 -16.97
CA HIS A 235 3.55 -14.02 -17.68
C HIS A 235 4.98 -13.57 -17.95
N ILE A 236 5.86 -14.54 -18.18
CA ILE A 236 7.23 -14.28 -18.63
C ILE A 236 7.15 -13.57 -19.99
N GLY A 237 7.90 -12.48 -20.15
CA GLY A 237 7.88 -11.67 -21.37
C GLY A 237 6.70 -10.68 -21.45
N GLN A 238 5.81 -10.65 -20.47
CA GLN A 238 4.69 -9.70 -20.47
C GLN A 238 5.13 -8.31 -20.01
N VAL A 239 4.71 -7.29 -20.75
CA VAL A 239 4.99 -5.88 -20.43
C VAL A 239 4.15 -5.42 -19.23
N ILE A 240 4.82 -4.89 -18.20
CA ILE A 240 4.21 -4.34 -16.99
C ILE A 240 3.85 -2.86 -17.18
N MET A 241 4.84 -2.08 -17.59
CA MET A 241 4.76 -0.62 -17.73
C MET A 241 5.39 -0.22 -19.06
N SER A 242 4.79 0.75 -19.74
CA SER A 242 5.30 1.34 -20.98
C SER A 242 5.40 2.84 -20.81
N VAL A 243 6.47 3.45 -21.31
CA VAL A 243 6.67 4.89 -21.31
C VAL A 243 6.99 5.31 -22.73
N ARG A 244 6.27 6.29 -23.27
CA ARG A 244 6.65 6.93 -24.54
C ARG A 244 7.08 8.37 -24.32
N THR A 245 8.11 8.79 -25.03
CA THR A 245 8.73 10.13 -24.91
C THR A 245 9.33 10.57 -26.23
N LYS A 246 9.88 11.79 -26.25
CA LYS A 246 10.84 12.22 -27.27
C LYS A 246 12.14 11.42 -27.16
N ALA A 247 12.89 11.35 -28.27
CA ALA A 247 14.15 10.61 -28.34
C ALA A 247 15.24 11.14 -27.38
N GLN A 248 15.24 12.45 -27.12
CA GLN A 248 16.17 13.12 -26.20
C GLN A 248 16.11 12.55 -24.76
N ASN A 249 14.94 12.08 -24.32
CA ASN A 249 14.70 11.64 -22.94
C ASN A 249 14.98 10.14 -22.71
N LYS A 250 15.70 9.49 -23.62
CA LYS A 250 15.94 8.04 -23.60
C LYS A 250 16.53 7.55 -22.28
N GLU A 251 17.59 8.21 -21.80
CA GLU A 251 18.28 7.81 -20.57
C GLU A 251 17.41 7.98 -19.33
N HIS A 252 16.65 9.07 -19.28
CA HIS A 252 15.69 9.32 -18.19
C HIS A 252 14.59 8.26 -18.14
N VAL A 253 14.13 7.76 -19.28
CA VAL A 253 13.15 6.66 -19.31
C VAL A 253 13.74 5.37 -18.72
N ILE A 254 14.98 5.04 -19.05
CA ILE A 254 15.66 3.84 -18.51
C ILE A 254 15.80 3.97 -16.99
N GLU A 255 16.22 5.13 -16.49
CA GLU A 255 16.37 5.38 -15.05
C GLU A 255 15.01 5.36 -14.32
N ALA A 256 13.95 5.93 -14.92
CA ALA A 256 12.60 5.88 -14.36
C ALA A 256 12.11 4.43 -14.20
N LEU A 257 12.33 3.61 -15.23
CA LEU A 257 11.95 2.20 -15.22
C LEU A 257 12.82 1.40 -14.25
N ARG A 258 14.11 1.72 -14.10
CA ARG A 258 15.00 1.10 -13.10
C ARG A 258 14.50 1.37 -11.68
N ARG A 259 14.07 2.61 -11.38
CA ARG A 259 13.49 2.97 -10.08
C ARG A 259 12.17 2.24 -9.81
N ALA A 260 11.31 2.13 -10.82
CA ALA A 260 10.06 1.41 -10.72
C ALA A 260 10.26 -0.11 -10.56
N LYS A 261 11.30 -0.68 -11.18
CA LYS A 261 11.66 -2.10 -11.04
C LYS A 261 11.86 -2.51 -9.58
N PHE A 262 12.46 -1.67 -8.74
CA PHE A 262 12.64 -1.95 -7.31
C PHE A 262 11.33 -2.06 -6.51
N LYS A 263 10.19 -1.66 -7.08
CA LYS A 263 8.88 -1.81 -6.43
C LYS A 263 8.20 -3.13 -6.74
N PHE A 264 8.72 -3.88 -7.71
CA PHE A 264 8.20 -5.19 -8.07
C PHE A 264 9.03 -6.31 -7.42
N PRO A 265 8.39 -7.44 -7.04
CA PRO A 265 9.10 -8.67 -6.73
C PRO A 265 9.79 -9.22 -7.98
N GLY A 266 10.74 -10.15 -7.81
CA GLY A 266 11.33 -10.87 -8.94
C GLY A 266 12.28 -10.06 -9.82
N ARG A 267 12.49 -10.56 -11.04
CA ARG A 267 13.38 -9.97 -12.04
C ARG A 267 12.58 -9.30 -13.16
N GLN A 268 12.82 -8.01 -13.36
CA GLN A 268 12.32 -7.27 -14.52
C GLN A 268 13.46 -6.88 -15.45
N LYS A 269 13.15 -6.89 -16.75
CA LYS A 269 14.03 -6.42 -17.82
C LYS A 269 13.48 -5.12 -18.39
N ILE A 270 14.39 -4.22 -18.77
CA ILE A 270 14.04 -2.94 -19.39
C ILE A 270 14.45 -3.07 -20.86
N HIS A 271 13.51 -2.82 -21.76
CA HIS A 271 13.72 -2.88 -23.19
C HIS A 271 13.35 -1.55 -23.82
N ILE A 272 14.15 -1.12 -24.79
CA ILE A 272 13.80 -0.01 -25.67
C ILE A 272 13.15 -0.63 -26.89
N SER A 273 11.93 -0.21 -27.17
CA SER A 273 11.16 -0.73 -28.28
C SER A 273 11.72 -0.21 -29.60
N LYS A 274 11.72 -1.07 -30.62
CA LYS A 274 11.94 -0.67 -32.02
C LYS A 274 10.67 -0.07 -32.65
N LYS A 275 9.54 -0.13 -31.93
CA LYS A 275 8.25 0.36 -32.40
C LYS A 275 8.08 1.85 -32.17
N TYR A 276 7.26 2.47 -33.01
CA TYR A 276 6.92 3.89 -32.88
C TYR A 276 5.96 4.11 -31.71
N GLY A 277 6.45 4.64 -30.58
CA GLY A 277 5.66 4.92 -29.40
C GLY A 277 4.87 3.71 -28.90
N PHE A 278 3.54 3.86 -28.77
CA PHE A 278 2.63 2.77 -28.35
C PHE A 278 2.00 2.00 -29.51
N THR A 279 2.42 2.27 -30.75
CA THR A 279 1.88 1.62 -31.92
C THR A 279 2.44 0.20 -32.10
N LYS A 280 1.90 -0.52 -33.07
CA LYS A 280 2.35 -1.88 -33.41
C LYS A 280 3.49 -1.88 -34.44
N PHE A 281 3.71 -0.76 -35.14
CA PHE A 281 4.60 -0.59 -36.27
C PHE A 281 6.02 -0.24 -35.84
N ASN A 282 7.01 -0.59 -36.66
CA ASN A 282 8.40 -0.21 -36.43
C ASN A 282 8.60 1.28 -36.65
N ALA A 283 9.59 1.87 -35.99
CA ALA A 283 9.89 3.29 -36.15
C ALA A 283 10.43 3.63 -37.56
N CYS A 284 11.19 2.73 -38.19
CA CYS A 284 11.74 2.95 -39.54
C CYS A 284 10.64 3.06 -40.60
N ASP A 285 9.65 2.17 -40.55
CA ASP A 285 8.60 2.07 -41.58
C ASP A 285 7.44 3.06 -41.33
N PHE A 286 7.40 3.70 -40.16
CA PHE A 286 6.23 4.46 -39.71
C PHE A 286 6.00 5.72 -40.55
N ASP A 287 7.08 6.45 -40.86
CA ASP A 287 7.01 7.71 -41.59
C ASP A 287 6.58 7.46 -43.05
N ASP A 288 7.11 6.41 -43.68
CA ASP A 288 6.71 5.98 -45.03
C ASP A 288 5.23 5.57 -45.08
N MET A 289 4.77 4.74 -44.13
CA MET A 289 3.36 4.34 -44.07
C MET A 289 2.40 5.51 -43.78
N MET A 290 2.89 6.55 -43.10
CA MET A 290 2.12 7.78 -42.86
C MET A 290 2.07 8.63 -44.13
N ALA A 291 3.18 8.74 -44.86
CA ALA A 291 3.26 9.43 -46.15
C ALA A 291 2.38 8.78 -47.23
N GLU A 292 2.35 7.44 -47.28
CA GLU A 292 1.45 6.64 -48.12
C GLU A 292 -0.03 6.74 -47.71
N LYS A 293 -0.38 7.49 -46.65
CA LYS A 293 -1.72 7.57 -46.06
C LYS A 293 -2.32 6.21 -45.70
N ARG A 294 -1.49 5.20 -45.44
CA ARG A 294 -1.93 3.88 -44.92
C ARG A 294 -2.22 3.92 -43.44
N LEU A 295 -1.62 4.88 -42.74
CA LEU A 295 -1.88 5.20 -41.34
C LEU A 295 -2.59 6.55 -41.24
N ILE A 296 -3.64 6.59 -40.42
CA ILE A 296 -4.25 7.86 -39.97
C ILE A 296 -3.98 8.00 -38.48
N SER A 297 -3.61 9.20 -38.04
CA SER A 297 -3.46 9.51 -36.63
C SER A 297 -4.82 9.51 -35.93
N ASP A 298 -4.93 8.72 -34.86
CA ASP A 298 -6.14 8.60 -34.03
C ASP A 298 -5.78 8.99 -32.58
N GLY A 299 -5.38 10.25 -32.43
CA GLY A 299 -4.87 10.80 -31.18
C GLY A 299 -3.61 10.09 -30.70
N CYS A 300 -3.73 9.29 -29.63
CA CYS A 300 -2.61 8.57 -29.03
C CYS A 300 -2.17 7.35 -29.87
N GLY A 301 -3.08 6.78 -30.67
CA GLY A 301 -2.83 5.64 -31.53
C GLY A 301 -2.84 6.01 -33.01
N VAL A 302 -2.77 4.97 -33.83
CA VAL A 302 -2.95 5.06 -35.29
C VAL A 302 -4.00 4.06 -35.73
N LYS A 303 -4.77 4.44 -36.73
CA LYS A 303 -5.68 3.56 -37.43
C LYS A 303 -5.02 3.13 -38.74
N TYR A 304 -4.87 1.81 -38.89
CA TYR A 304 -4.45 1.22 -40.15
C TYR A 304 -5.62 1.20 -41.13
N ILE A 305 -5.39 1.69 -42.35
CA ILE A 305 -6.34 1.58 -43.45
C ILE A 305 -5.98 0.33 -44.25
N PRO A 306 -6.78 -0.74 -44.18
CA PRO A 306 -6.58 -1.89 -45.05
C PRO A 306 -7.04 -1.55 -46.48
N SER A 307 -6.51 -2.28 -47.47
CA SER A 307 -7.01 -2.26 -48.86
C SER A 307 -8.39 -2.90 -49.03
N ARG A 308 -9.12 -3.15 -47.93
CA ARG A 308 -10.42 -3.80 -47.89
C ARG A 308 -11.47 -2.83 -47.35
N GLY A 309 -12.50 -2.58 -48.14
CA GLY A 309 -13.63 -1.73 -47.77
C GLY A 309 -14.28 -1.11 -49.02
N PRO A 310 -15.33 -0.30 -48.84
CA PRO A 310 -15.96 0.42 -49.94
C PRO A 310 -14.95 1.31 -50.67
N LEU A 311 -14.89 1.21 -52.00
CA LEU A 311 -13.96 1.98 -52.83
C LEU A 311 -14.16 3.50 -52.67
N SER A 312 -15.39 3.95 -52.41
CA SER A 312 -15.71 5.35 -52.10
C SER A 312 -14.89 5.89 -50.93
N ARG A 313 -14.70 5.10 -49.87
CA ARG A 313 -13.89 5.47 -48.70
C ARG A 313 -12.42 5.59 -49.05
N TRP A 314 -11.90 4.67 -49.87
CA TRP A 314 -10.51 4.73 -50.32
C TRP A 314 -10.27 5.96 -51.20
N LYS A 315 -11.17 6.24 -52.14
CA LYS A 315 -11.15 7.43 -52.99
C LYS A 315 -11.18 8.72 -52.16
N ALA A 316 -12.05 8.82 -51.15
CA ALA A 316 -12.14 10.01 -50.30
C ALA A 316 -10.84 10.30 -49.50
N LEU A 317 -10.05 9.26 -49.19
CA LEU A 317 -8.78 9.40 -48.46
C LEU A 317 -7.61 9.80 -49.37
N HIS A 318 -7.68 9.38 -50.63
CA HIS A 318 -6.65 9.63 -51.65
C HIS A 318 -7.03 10.75 -52.62
N ALA A 319 -8.22 11.33 -52.46
CA ALA A 319 -8.60 12.57 -53.13
C ALA A 319 -7.61 13.66 -52.68
N VAL A 320 -6.79 14.09 -53.64
CA VAL A 320 -5.88 15.23 -53.54
C VAL A 320 -6.71 16.50 -53.64
#